data_AF-A0A183D242-F1
#
_entry.id   AF-A0A183D242-F1
#
_cell.length_a   1.000
_cell.length_b   1.000
_cell.length_c   1.000
_cell.angle_alpha   90.00
_cell.angle_beta   90.00
_cell.angle_gamma   90.00
#
_symmetry.space_group_name_H-M   'P 1'
#
loop_
_entity.id
_entity.type
_entity.pdbx_description
1 polymer ?
#
loop_
_entity_poly.entity_id
_entity_poly.type
_entity_poly.pdbx_seq_one_letter_code
_entity_poly.pdbx_strand_id
1 'polypeptide(L)'
;MFCTELKALSVLQVYNPRNTEAVELHFRGEKTAKVVGKMAMTAPVDGEVLSGVLVRRNFNYHLMHADDLSTYTELSNSILTQRESVFYNGSVALLLDNLQQISGDASLEEIDSKDSKASSHLIKLFDGRIQVSLNQPLHVAVIEWSSNPVSDMFADAAVAAILHAQMNPLPDKRMFACEFF
;
A
#
# COMPACT_ATOMS: atom_id res chain seq x y z
N MET A 1 -67.65 13.46 8.82
CA MET A 1 -67.64 14.84 9.36
C MET A 1 -67.35 14.69 10.85
N PHE A 2 -66.17 14.95 11.42
CA PHE A 2 -64.94 15.61 11.00
C PHE A 2 -63.73 14.77 11.45
N CYS A 3 -62.67 14.88 10.65
CA CYS A 3 -61.31 14.44 10.90
C CYS A 3 -60.61 15.46 11.83
N THR A 4 -59.77 15.03 12.79
CA THR A 4 -58.55 15.77 13.18
C THR A 4 -57.57 14.92 14.00
N GLU A 5 -56.43 14.65 13.37
CA GLU A 5 -55.06 14.61 13.91
C GLU A 5 -54.65 13.51 14.92
N LEU A 6 -54.13 12.41 14.35
CA LEU A 6 -53.05 11.62 14.93
C LEU A 6 -51.79 12.50 15.08
N LYS A 7 -51.52 12.99 16.30
CA LYS A 7 -50.17 13.37 16.72
C LYS A 7 -49.45 12.10 17.19
N ALA A 8 -48.33 11.77 16.55
CA ALA A 8 -47.40 10.77 17.03
C ALA A 8 -46.90 11.16 18.43
N LEU A 9 -47.50 10.58 19.46
CA LEU A 9 -47.05 10.70 20.85
C LEU A 9 -45.82 9.82 21.03
N SER A 10 -44.68 10.42 21.35
CA SER A 10 -43.56 9.69 21.93
C SER A 10 -44.05 8.93 23.16
N VAL A 11 -44.10 7.60 23.09
CA VAL A 11 -44.59 6.74 24.19
C VAL A 11 -43.66 6.90 25.39
N LEU A 12 -44.16 7.49 26.48
CA LEU A 12 -43.44 7.61 27.74
C LEU A 12 -43.35 6.23 28.40
N GLN A 13 -42.15 5.65 28.46
CA GLN A 13 -41.90 4.39 29.17
C GLN A 13 -41.44 4.68 30.60
N VAL A 14 -42.25 4.28 31.59
CA VAL A 14 -41.94 4.44 33.02
C VAL A 14 -41.44 3.10 33.57
N TYR A 15 -40.26 3.09 34.19
CA TYR A 15 -39.63 1.92 34.81
C TYR A 15 -39.64 2.08 36.35
N ASN A 16 -39.95 1.01 37.10
CA ASN A 16 -39.91 0.99 38.57
C ASN A 16 -39.05 -0.18 39.09
N PRO A 17 -37.72 -0.11 38.91
CA PRO A 17 -36.81 -1.17 39.35
C PRO A 17 -36.67 -1.19 40.88
N ARG A 18 -36.42 -2.37 41.44
CA ARG A 18 -36.07 -2.51 42.86
C ARG A 18 -34.64 -2.03 43.11
N ASN A 19 -34.29 -1.85 44.39
CA ASN A 19 -32.90 -1.59 44.75
C ASN A 19 -31.98 -2.65 44.13
N THR A 20 -30.91 -2.18 43.48
CA THR A 20 -29.89 -3.02 42.82
C THR A 20 -30.35 -3.71 41.52
N GLU A 21 -31.49 -3.31 40.96
CA GLU A 21 -31.94 -3.74 39.62
C GLU A 21 -31.53 -2.70 38.55
N ALA A 22 -30.80 -3.14 37.53
CA ALA A 22 -30.33 -2.29 36.44
C ALA A 22 -31.41 -2.13 35.37
N VAL A 23 -31.58 -0.90 34.86
CA VAL A 23 -32.47 -0.61 33.74
C VAL A 23 -31.64 -0.37 32.49
N GLU A 24 -31.74 -1.28 31.52
CA GLU A 24 -31.03 -1.19 30.25
C GLU A 24 -31.87 -0.46 29.20
N LEU A 25 -31.47 0.77 28.88
CA LEU A 25 -32.10 1.58 27.84
C LEU A 25 -31.26 1.51 26.56
N HIS A 26 -31.89 1.01 25.50
CA HIS A 26 -31.25 0.87 24.19
C HIS A 26 -31.44 2.15 23.38
N PHE A 27 -30.36 2.91 23.22
CA PHE A 27 -30.34 4.07 22.34
C PHE A 27 -29.70 3.68 21.01
N ARG A 28 -30.45 3.79 19.91
CA ARG A 28 -29.87 3.70 18.57
C ARG A 28 -29.04 4.95 18.32
N GLY A 29 -27.76 4.90 18.67
CA GLY A 29 -26.81 5.95 18.34
C GLY A 29 -26.55 5.93 16.84
N GLU A 30 -27.23 6.77 16.06
CA GLU A 30 -26.81 7.06 14.70
C GLU A 30 -25.38 7.60 14.75
N LYS A 31 -24.46 6.92 14.07
CA LYS A 31 -23.07 7.38 13.94
C LYS A 31 -22.99 8.25 12.72
N THR A 32 -22.85 9.55 12.93
CA THR A 32 -22.62 10.52 11.85
C THR A 32 -21.12 10.74 11.70
N ALA A 33 -20.67 10.79 10.44
CA ALA A 33 -19.29 11.13 10.09
C ALA A 33 -19.28 12.42 9.26
N LYS A 34 -18.32 13.30 9.54
CA LYS A 34 -18.10 14.53 8.79
C LYS A 34 -17.04 14.29 7.74
N VAL A 35 -17.38 14.52 6.47
CA VAL A 35 -16.40 14.47 5.38
C VAL A 35 -15.58 15.76 5.42
N VAL A 36 -14.25 15.65 5.38
CA VAL A 36 -13.31 16.78 5.43
C VAL A 36 -12.23 16.65 4.36
N GLY A 37 -11.52 17.76 4.10
CA GLY A 37 -10.41 17.79 3.14
C GLY A 37 -10.87 17.75 1.68
N LYS A 38 -10.07 17.11 0.83
CA LYS A 38 -10.31 17.00 -0.62
C LYS A 38 -11.62 16.27 -0.93
N MET A 39 -11.99 15.28 -0.12
CA MET A 39 -13.26 14.55 -0.29
C MET A 39 -14.50 15.43 -0.10
N ALA A 40 -14.39 16.54 0.63
CA ALA A 40 -15.50 17.46 0.85
C ALA A 40 -15.68 18.49 -0.28
N MET A 41 -14.79 18.50 -1.29
CA MET A 41 -14.84 19.46 -2.40
C MET A 41 -15.91 19.12 -3.44
N THR A 42 -16.24 17.84 -3.57
CA THR A 42 -17.28 17.35 -4.49
C THR A 42 -18.54 17.02 -3.69
N ALA A 43 -19.69 17.52 -4.14
CA ALA A 43 -20.96 17.15 -3.53
C ALA A 43 -21.26 15.66 -3.83
N PRO A 44 -21.59 14.84 -2.82
CA PRO A 44 -21.84 13.43 -3.04
C PRO A 44 -23.12 13.21 -3.85
N VAL A 45 -23.08 12.25 -4.76
CA VAL A 45 -24.25 11.82 -5.54
C VAL A 45 -24.96 10.68 -4.79
N ASP A 46 -26.29 10.63 -4.88
CA ASP A 46 -27.05 9.54 -4.28
C ASP A 46 -26.64 8.19 -4.88
N GLY A 47 -26.36 7.22 -4.01
CA GLY A 47 -25.81 5.90 -4.39
C GLY A 47 -24.30 5.85 -4.63
N GLU A 48 -23.58 6.96 -4.51
CA GLU A 48 -22.11 6.98 -4.63
C GLU A 48 -21.44 6.37 -3.38
N VAL A 49 -20.53 5.43 -3.61
CA VAL A 49 -19.74 4.83 -2.52
C VAL A 49 -18.55 5.73 -2.20
N LEU A 50 -18.58 6.35 -1.01
CA LEU A 50 -17.44 7.10 -0.50
C LEU A 50 -16.42 6.16 0.15
N SER A 51 -15.18 6.21 -0.34
CA SER A 51 -14.06 5.45 0.21
C SER A 51 -12.99 6.41 0.75
N GLY A 52 -12.45 6.12 1.93
CA GLY A 52 -11.46 6.97 2.58
C GLY A 52 -11.06 6.46 3.95
N VAL A 53 -10.29 7.28 4.66
CA VAL A 53 -9.82 7.00 6.02
C VAL A 53 -10.81 7.60 7.02
N LEU A 54 -11.37 6.76 7.89
CA LEU A 54 -12.27 7.18 8.96
C LEU A 54 -11.52 7.33 10.28
N VAL A 55 -11.41 8.56 10.76
CA VAL A 55 -10.75 8.87 12.04
C VAL A 55 -11.79 9.16 13.10
N ARG A 56 -11.74 8.42 14.20
CA ARG A 56 -12.61 8.63 15.37
C ARG A 56 -11.87 9.41 16.46
N ARG A 57 -12.39 10.58 16.82
CA ARG A 57 -11.96 11.34 18.00
C ARG A 57 -13.13 11.42 18.98
N ASN A 58 -13.08 10.61 20.04
CA ASN A 58 -14.16 10.43 21.01
C ASN A 58 -15.45 9.90 20.35
N PHE A 59 -16.46 10.77 20.22
CA PHE A 59 -17.74 10.46 19.56
C PHE A 59 -17.89 11.08 18.17
N ASN A 60 -16.91 11.88 17.72
CA ASN A 60 -16.90 12.48 16.40
C ASN A 60 -16.13 11.60 15.42
N TYR A 61 -16.72 11.36 14.26
CA TYR A 61 -16.08 10.65 13.15
C TYR A 61 -15.78 11.64 12.03
N HIS A 62 -14.58 11.57 11.49
CA HIS A 62 -14.15 12.36 10.33
C HIS A 62 -13.73 11.41 9.22
N LEU A 63 -14.33 11.54 8.04
CA LEU A 63 -13.96 10.79 6.85
C LEU A 63 -13.14 11.70 5.95
N MET A 64 -11.96 11.25 5.52
CA MET A 64 -11.03 12.06 4.72
C MET A 64 -10.21 11.21 3.75
N HIS A 65 -9.56 11.87 2.80
CA HIS A 65 -8.58 11.21 1.95
C HIS A 65 -7.30 10.88 2.75
N ALA A 66 -6.57 9.84 2.38
CA ALA A 66 -5.36 9.41 3.09
C ALA A 66 -4.29 10.52 3.16
N ASP A 67 -4.16 11.32 2.10
CA ASP A 67 -3.22 12.45 2.04
C ASP A 67 -3.52 13.56 3.06
N ASP A 68 -4.78 13.74 3.43
CA ASP A 68 -5.23 14.84 4.29
C ASP A 68 -5.08 14.49 5.78
N LEU A 69 -4.65 13.26 6.10
CA LEU A 69 -4.55 12.75 7.46
C LEU A 69 -3.66 13.65 8.34
N SER A 70 -2.51 14.08 7.83
CA SER A 70 -1.57 14.96 8.55
C SER A 70 -2.05 16.41 8.67
N THR A 71 -3.02 16.81 7.86
CA THR A 71 -3.59 18.17 7.90
C THR A 71 -4.67 18.30 8.97
N TYR A 72 -5.48 17.24 9.17
CA TYR A 72 -6.63 17.26 10.08
C TYR A 72 -6.43 16.47 11.37
N THR A 73 -5.32 15.74 11.49
CA THR A 73 -4.98 14.94 12.68
C THR A 73 -3.52 15.14 13.05
N GLU A 74 -3.15 14.75 14.28
CA GLU A 74 -1.76 14.73 14.74
C GLU A 74 -0.97 13.52 14.20
N LEU A 75 -1.57 12.71 13.30
CA LEU A 75 -0.93 11.55 12.69
C LEU A 75 -0.14 12.00 11.46
N SER A 76 1.15 11.70 11.44
CA SER A 76 1.96 11.83 10.24
C SER A 76 1.86 10.59 9.37
N ASN A 77 1.81 10.78 8.05
CA ASN A 77 2.04 9.70 7.10
C ASN A 77 3.54 9.41 7.00
N SER A 78 3.92 8.16 7.26
CA SER A 78 5.30 7.70 7.09
C SER A 78 5.35 6.63 6.02
N ILE A 79 6.22 6.82 5.03
CA ILE A 79 6.54 5.79 4.03
C ILE A 79 7.83 5.13 4.50
N LEU A 80 7.76 3.84 4.81
CA LEU A 80 8.94 3.05 5.14
C LEU A 80 9.57 2.56 3.83
N THR A 81 10.83 2.92 3.58
CA THR A 81 11.62 2.38 2.48
C THR A 81 12.64 1.40 3.04
N GLN A 82 12.75 0.24 2.43
CA GLN A 82 13.72 -0.77 2.80
C GLN A 82 14.73 -0.96 1.68
N ARG A 83 15.97 -1.26 2.10
CA ARG A 83 17.09 -1.50 1.21
C ARG A 83 17.86 -2.70 1.71
N GLU A 84 18.07 -3.67 0.82
CA GLU A 84 18.80 -4.89 1.11
C GLU A 84 19.96 -5.04 0.12
N SER A 85 21.09 -5.53 0.61
CA SER A 85 22.29 -5.74 -0.22
C SER A 85 22.63 -7.22 -0.23
N VAL A 86 22.68 -7.80 -1.41
CA VAL A 86 22.96 -9.21 -1.66
C VAL A 86 24.21 -9.33 -2.52
N PHE A 87 25.07 -10.28 -2.19
CA PHE A 87 26.23 -10.57 -3.02
C PHE A 87 25.80 -11.16 -4.37
N TYR A 88 26.30 -10.60 -5.47
CA TYR A 88 26.02 -11.07 -6.82
C TYR A 88 27.22 -10.84 -7.75
N ASN A 89 27.71 -11.91 -8.37
CA ASN A 89 28.86 -11.92 -9.29
C ASN A 89 28.50 -12.46 -10.69
N GLY A 90 27.21 -12.59 -11.01
CA GLY A 90 26.76 -13.01 -12.33
C GLY A 90 26.72 -11.86 -13.36
N SER A 91 26.45 -12.20 -14.62
CA SER A 91 26.21 -11.21 -15.68
C SER A 91 24.88 -10.47 -15.44
N VAL A 92 24.75 -9.26 -15.98
CA VAL A 92 23.48 -8.49 -15.92
C VAL A 92 22.38 -9.23 -16.67
N ALA A 93 22.70 -9.81 -17.82
CA ALA A 93 21.76 -10.57 -18.64
C ALA A 93 21.19 -11.78 -17.89
N LEU A 94 22.05 -12.56 -17.19
CA LEU A 94 21.58 -13.67 -16.35
C LEU A 94 20.63 -13.20 -15.26
N LEU A 95 20.94 -12.07 -14.62
CA LEU A 95 20.08 -11.52 -13.57
C LEU A 95 18.72 -11.10 -14.15
N LEU A 96 18.74 -10.39 -15.28
CA LEU A 96 17.54 -9.93 -15.95
C LEU A 96 16.64 -11.10 -16.36
N ASP A 97 17.20 -12.16 -16.96
CA ASP A 97 16.46 -13.36 -17.34
C ASP A 97 15.81 -14.08 -16.14
N ASN A 98 16.51 -14.12 -14.99
CA ASN A 98 15.95 -14.68 -13.76
C ASN A 98 14.85 -13.80 -13.16
N LEU A 99 15.00 -12.48 -13.22
CA LEU A 99 13.98 -11.54 -12.77
C LEU A 99 12.76 -11.50 -13.71
N GLN A 100 12.96 -11.70 -15.01
CA GLN A 100 11.88 -11.80 -16.00
C GLN A 100 11.00 -13.05 -15.80
N GLN A 101 11.57 -14.13 -15.26
CA GLN A 101 10.80 -15.33 -14.91
C GLN A 101 9.79 -15.09 -13.78
N ILE A 102 10.07 -14.16 -12.87
CA ILE A 102 9.14 -13.79 -11.80
C ILE A 102 8.23 -12.62 -12.16
N SER A 103 8.70 -11.70 -13.02
CA SER A 103 8.01 -10.47 -13.38
C SER A 103 8.25 -10.14 -14.86
N GLY A 104 7.24 -10.35 -15.71
CA GLY A 104 7.36 -10.14 -17.16
C GLY A 104 7.56 -8.68 -17.59
N ASP A 105 7.38 -7.74 -16.69
CA ASP A 105 7.59 -6.29 -16.86
C ASP A 105 9.01 -5.85 -16.44
N ALA A 106 9.90 -6.78 -16.09
CA ALA A 106 11.25 -6.45 -15.67
C ALA A 106 12.03 -5.72 -16.78
N SER A 107 12.41 -4.47 -16.53
CA SER A 107 13.07 -3.60 -17.48
C SER A 107 14.45 -3.16 -16.98
N LEU A 108 15.40 -3.10 -17.90
CA LEU A 108 16.78 -2.68 -17.65
C LEU A 108 16.98 -1.22 -18.08
N GLU A 109 17.51 -0.41 -17.18
CA GLU A 109 17.97 0.95 -17.42
C GLU A 109 19.46 1.04 -17.07
N GLU A 110 20.29 1.51 -18.00
CA GLU A 110 21.70 1.79 -17.73
C GLU A 110 21.84 3.15 -17.06
N ILE A 111 22.58 3.20 -15.94
CA ILE A 111 22.84 4.46 -15.24
C ILE A 111 24.22 4.96 -15.69
N ASP A 112 24.23 6.07 -16.42
CA ASP A 112 25.48 6.72 -16.87
C ASP A 112 26.09 7.56 -15.74
N SER A 113 26.70 6.89 -14.77
CA SER A 113 27.36 7.52 -13.63
C SER A 113 28.87 7.67 -13.88
N LYS A 114 29.39 8.90 -13.80
CA LYS A 114 30.83 9.20 -13.92
C LYS A 114 31.70 8.65 -12.78
N ASP A 115 31.09 8.12 -11.72
CA ASP A 115 31.79 7.54 -10.57
C ASP A 115 31.98 6.03 -10.73
N SER A 116 33.23 5.56 -10.67
CA SER A 116 33.59 4.14 -10.82
C SER A 116 33.05 3.21 -9.73
N LYS A 117 32.42 3.76 -8.69
CA LYS A 117 31.81 3.02 -7.57
C LYS A 117 30.28 3.06 -7.57
N ALA A 118 29.66 3.75 -8.53
CA ALA A 118 28.22 3.85 -8.62
C ALA A 118 27.62 2.60 -9.31
N SER A 119 26.33 2.35 -9.06
CA SER A 119 25.57 1.26 -9.67
C SER A 119 25.54 1.46 -11.19
N SER A 120 25.96 0.45 -11.95
CA SER A 120 26.04 0.55 -13.42
C SER A 120 24.71 0.25 -14.10
N HIS A 121 23.87 -0.57 -13.47
CA HIS A 121 22.61 -1.02 -14.05
C HIS A 121 21.49 -0.92 -13.00
N LEU A 122 20.30 -0.54 -13.45
CA LEU A 122 19.08 -0.51 -12.66
C LEU A 122 18.04 -1.40 -13.35
N ILE A 123 17.49 -2.35 -12.60
CA ILE A 123 16.40 -3.19 -13.07
C ILE A 123 15.16 -2.84 -12.26
N LYS A 124 14.07 -2.50 -12.94
CA LYS A 124 12.76 -2.23 -12.32
C LYS A 124 11.85 -3.41 -12.55
N LEU A 125 11.10 -3.80 -11.52
CA LEU A 125 10.14 -4.91 -11.56
C LEU A 125 8.87 -4.55 -10.79
N PHE A 126 7.77 -5.25 -11.10
CA PHE A 126 6.44 -5.07 -10.52
C PHE A 126 5.93 -3.63 -10.62
N ASP A 127 5.86 -3.10 -11.84
CA ASP A 127 5.49 -1.72 -12.19
C ASP A 127 6.39 -0.67 -11.50
N GLY A 128 7.67 -1.01 -11.29
CA GLY A 128 8.65 -0.13 -10.66
C GLY A 128 8.57 -0.03 -9.14
N ARG A 129 7.78 -0.91 -8.48
CA ARG A 129 7.69 -1.00 -7.02
C ARG A 129 8.98 -1.52 -6.38
N ILE A 130 9.69 -2.38 -7.09
CA ILE A 130 10.98 -2.94 -6.67
C ILE A 130 12.05 -2.46 -7.64
N GLN A 131 13.16 -1.97 -7.08
CA GLN A 131 14.30 -1.50 -7.84
C GLN A 131 15.54 -2.30 -7.44
N VAL A 132 16.22 -2.90 -8.41
CA VAL A 132 17.46 -3.65 -8.21
C VAL A 132 18.58 -2.92 -8.90
N SER A 133 19.47 -2.32 -8.12
CA SER A 133 20.67 -1.65 -8.64
C SER A 133 21.89 -2.55 -8.50
N LEU A 134 22.63 -2.71 -9.59
CA LEU A 134 23.76 -3.62 -9.64
C LEU A 134 25.09 -2.87 -9.69
N ASN A 135 25.97 -3.22 -8.76
CA ASN A 135 27.33 -2.72 -8.68
C ASN A 135 28.31 -3.85 -9.00
N GLN A 136 28.63 -4.00 -10.29
CA GLN A 136 29.53 -5.04 -10.79
C GLN A 136 30.93 -4.99 -10.17
N PRO A 137 31.60 -3.83 -10.03
CA PRO A 137 32.93 -3.75 -9.37
C PRO A 137 32.94 -4.24 -7.92
N LEU A 138 31.82 -4.11 -7.20
CA LEU A 138 31.71 -4.55 -5.80
C LEU A 138 31.03 -5.91 -5.64
N HIS A 139 30.55 -6.51 -6.73
CA HIS A 139 29.75 -7.74 -6.72
C HIS A 139 28.54 -7.67 -5.76
N VAL A 140 27.83 -6.54 -5.77
CA VAL A 140 26.65 -6.31 -4.92
C VAL A 140 25.45 -5.93 -5.76
N ALA A 141 24.35 -6.66 -5.58
CA ALA A 141 23.01 -6.26 -6.01
C ALA A 141 22.29 -5.64 -4.81
N VAL A 142 21.78 -4.43 -5.00
CA VAL A 142 21.02 -3.70 -3.98
C VAL A 142 19.57 -3.64 -4.41
N ILE A 143 18.69 -4.22 -3.60
CA ILE A 143 17.24 -4.13 -3.77
C ILE A 143 16.72 -2.98 -2.92
N GLU A 144 15.85 -2.14 -3.47
CA GLU A 144 15.17 -1.04 -2.78
C GLU A 144 13.66 -1.05 -3.09
N TRP A 145 12.84 -0.89 -2.06
CA TRP A 145 11.38 -0.85 -2.18
C TRP A 145 10.71 -0.05 -1.07
N SER A 146 9.44 0.31 -1.29
CA SER A 146 8.56 0.81 -0.23
C SER A 146 7.89 -0.35 0.50
N SER A 147 8.15 -0.47 1.81
CA SER A 147 7.70 -1.57 2.65
C SER A 147 6.19 -1.54 2.85
N ASN A 148 5.57 -2.66 2.52
CA ASN A 148 4.17 -2.99 2.78
C ASN A 148 4.00 -4.50 2.52
N PRO A 149 2.96 -5.17 3.05
CA PRO A 149 2.85 -6.63 2.96
C PRO A 149 2.93 -7.21 1.53
N VAL A 150 2.49 -6.46 0.52
CA VAL A 150 2.53 -6.90 -0.89
C VAL A 150 3.92 -6.67 -1.50
N SER A 151 4.49 -5.48 -1.32
CA SER A 151 5.83 -5.18 -1.81
C SER A 151 6.91 -5.99 -1.10
N ASP A 152 6.73 -6.32 0.18
CA ASP A 152 7.67 -7.16 0.93
C ASP A 152 7.71 -8.57 0.33
N MET A 153 6.55 -9.13 -0.02
CA MET A 153 6.46 -10.42 -0.73
C MET A 153 7.15 -10.36 -2.12
N PHE A 154 6.99 -9.25 -2.84
CA PHE A 154 7.69 -9.05 -4.12
C PHE A 154 9.21 -8.90 -3.96
N ALA A 155 9.66 -8.22 -2.91
CA ALA A 155 11.07 -8.09 -2.58
C ALA A 155 11.69 -9.45 -2.24
N ASP A 156 11.01 -10.27 -1.42
CA ASP A 156 11.45 -11.63 -1.08
C ASP A 156 11.60 -12.50 -2.35
N ALA A 157 10.64 -12.41 -3.27
CA ALA A 157 10.72 -13.11 -4.55
C ALA A 157 11.89 -12.63 -5.42
N ALA A 158 12.15 -11.32 -5.47
CA ALA A 158 13.28 -10.75 -6.20
C ALA A 158 14.63 -11.18 -5.59
N VAL A 159 14.74 -11.17 -4.25
CA VAL A 159 15.93 -11.67 -3.54
C VAL A 159 16.16 -13.15 -3.84
N ALA A 160 15.11 -13.97 -3.79
CA ALA A 160 15.21 -15.39 -4.15
C ALA A 160 15.68 -15.60 -5.60
N ALA A 161 15.20 -14.80 -6.55
CA ALA A 161 15.64 -14.84 -7.94
C ALA A 161 17.12 -14.42 -8.12
N ILE A 162 17.57 -13.39 -7.39
CA ILE A 162 18.98 -12.97 -7.37
C ILE A 162 19.86 -14.09 -6.83
N LEU A 163 19.48 -14.71 -5.70
CA LEU A 163 20.20 -15.82 -5.10
C LEU A 163 20.22 -17.05 -6.03
N HIS A 164 19.11 -17.32 -6.72
CA HIS A 164 19.03 -18.39 -7.70
C HIS A 164 19.99 -18.16 -8.88
N ALA A 165 20.00 -16.96 -9.45
CA ALA A 165 20.94 -16.59 -10.51
C ALA A 165 22.40 -16.73 -10.05
N GLN A 166 22.70 -16.38 -8.80
CA GLN A 166 24.03 -16.51 -8.22
C GLN A 166 24.45 -17.97 -8.02
N MET A 167 23.54 -18.84 -7.58
CA MET A 167 23.84 -20.27 -7.35
C MET A 167 23.92 -21.08 -8.65
N ASN A 168 23.19 -20.67 -9.69
CA ASN A 168 23.08 -21.37 -10.96
C ASN A 168 23.55 -20.51 -12.15
N PRO A 169 24.85 -20.17 -12.24
CA PRO A 169 25.36 -19.37 -13.34
C PRO A 169 25.29 -20.17 -14.66
N LEU A 170 24.37 -19.78 -15.54
CA LEU A 170 24.30 -20.31 -16.89
C LEU A 170 25.25 -19.52 -17.80
N PRO A 171 26.01 -20.18 -18.70
CA PRO A 171 26.84 -19.47 -19.66
C PRO A 171 25.97 -18.68 -20.65
N ASP A 172 26.36 -17.44 -20.96
CA ASP A 172 25.56 -16.49 -21.78
C ASP A 172 25.11 -17.08 -23.13
N LYS A 173 25.84 -18.05 -23.69
CA LYS A 173 25.48 -18.75 -24.94
C LYS A 173 24.20 -19.60 -24.88
N ARG A 174 23.64 -19.84 -23.69
CA ARG A 174 22.42 -20.64 -23.51
C ARG A 174 21.19 -19.81 -23.13
N MET A 175 21.34 -18.49 -22.98
CA MET A 175 20.21 -17.61 -22.76
C MET A 175 19.49 -17.44 -24.09
N PHE A 176 18.24 -17.91 -24.15
CA PHE A 176 17.42 -17.78 -25.36
C PHE A 176 17.23 -16.28 -25.59
N ALA A 177 17.78 -15.77 -26.69
CA ALA A 177 17.46 -14.43 -27.15
C ALA A 177 15.94 -14.36 -27.30
N CYS A 178 15.27 -13.70 -26.36
CA CYS A 178 13.87 -13.35 -26.50
C CYS A 178 13.87 -12.24 -27.57
N GLU A 179 13.84 -12.64 -28.84
CA GLU A 179 13.58 -11.73 -29.95
C GLU A 179 12.16 -11.19 -29.75
N PHE A 180 12.08 -9.96 -29.25
CA PHE A 180 10.85 -9.19 -29.15
C PHE A 180 10.24 -9.06 -30.56
N PHE A 181 9.02 -9.55 -30.72
CA PHE A 181 8.08 -9.14 -31.77
C PHE A 181 6.98 -8.28 -31.14
#